data_AF-A0A534II45-F1
#
_entry.id   AF-A0A534II45-F1
#
_cell.length_a   1.000
_cell.length_b   1.000
_cell.length_c   1.000
_cell.angle_alpha   90.00
_cell.angle_beta   90.00
_cell.angle_gamma   90.00
#
_symmetry.space_group_name_H-M   'P 1'
#
loop_
_entity.id
_entity.type
_entity.pdbx_description
1 polymer ?
#
loop_
_entity_poly.entity_id
_entity_poly.type
_entity_poly.pdbx_seq_one_letter_code
_entity_poly.pdbx_strand_id
1 'polypeptide(L)'
;FYALEGGLASPGASTAATGADPNIDATTWWTQTVGNPALYPPPPPNTPLTAGRTYFQQGLAAQGYGFVPTFENDTNNVSGKVGVDWKASDGVLAYASISQGYRGVAFNGQAYNDNSELTFADPEKLTSYEIGLKTQLWERRAVFNAAAFHYDYKNQQFLDAFTLPGGLGTGFRTTNAPKSRVDGAEFEFRAKATPDLEIGSSLGLMHSKYVELTLHSGQFVDTAHTIPRICCVGNRLIQAPDYNASLDVDWRFAHLAVGDLRLFVDGNYYGKQYFDAFNTERDAQGAYGVANARLSLESTGKRGYAIGAWIKNLTNRQYLAYALNQGDADTGALGFDYALVGEPRTYGIDATVRF
;
A
#
# COMPACT_ATOMS: atom_id res chain seq x y z
N PHE A 1 0.22 -23.27 5.11
CA PHE A 1 -0.94 -22.55 4.56
C PHE A 1 -2.10 -22.75 5.52
N TYR A 2 -2.42 -21.74 6.32
CA TYR A 2 -3.57 -21.77 7.22
C TYR A 2 -4.74 -21.15 6.48
N ALA A 3 -5.86 -21.87 6.40
CA ALA A 3 -7.06 -21.40 5.73
C ALA A 3 -7.78 -20.37 6.62
N LEU A 4 -8.08 -19.21 6.04
CA LEU A 4 -9.10 -18.30 6.56
C LEU A 4 -10.46 -18.90 6.21
N GLU A 5 -11.20 -19.43 7.18
CA GLU A 5 -12.63 -19.72 6.98
C GLU A 5 -13.44 -18.50 7.46
N GLY A 6 -13.82 -17.65 6.50
CA GLY A 6 -14.84 -16.63 6.71
C GLY A 6 -16.18 -17.13 6.18
N GLY A 7 -17.15 -17.34 7.07
CA GLY A 7 -18.52 -17.67 6.71
C GLY A 7 -19.50 -16.75 7.42
N LEU A 8 -20.41 -16.11 6.67
CA LEU A 8 -21.59 -15.47 7.22
C LEU A 8 -22.47 -16.57 7.86
N ALA A 9 -22.54 -16.61 9.18
CA ALA A 9 -23.48 -17.50 9.86
C ALA A 9 -24.90 -16.97 9.63
N SER A 10 -25.72 -17.78 8.95
CA SER A 10 -27.17 -17.57 8.84
C SER A 10 -27.81 -17.55 10.24
N PRO A 11 -28.84 -16.72 10.49
CA PRO A 11 -29.55 -16.71 11.76
C PRO A 11 -30.18 -18.09 11.99
N GLY A 12 -29.58 -18.89 12.89
CA GLY A 12 -30.07 -20.25 13.21
C GLY A 12 -29.03 -21.36 13.29
N ALA A 13 -27.74 -21.09 13.08
CA ALA A 13 -26.70 -22.10 13.30
C ALA A 13 -26.44 -22.31 14.81
N SER A 14 -27.25 -23.18 15.42
CA SER A 14 -27.07 -23.66 16.78
C SER A 14 -25.93 -24.69 16.85
N THR A 15 -24.69 -24.24 16.98
CA THR A 15 -23.64 -24.99 17.68
C THR A 15 -23.02 -24.09 18.73
N ALA A 16 -23.68 -24.13 19.88
CA ALA A 16 -23.34 -23.46 21.10
C ALA A 16 -22.02 -23.98 21.71
N ALA A 17 -21.27 -23.07 22.31
CA ALA A 17 -20.81 -23.28 23.67
C ALA A 17 -21.36 -22.13 24.52
N THR A 18 -22.48 -22.44 25.18
CA THR A 18 -23.18 -21.70 26.24
C THR A 18 -23.78 -20.33 25.86
N GLY A 19 -25.00 -20.35 25.33
CA GLY A 19 -25.79 -19.13 25.09
C GLY A 19 -26.37 -18.49 26.35
N ALA A 20 -26.65 -17.18 26.28
CA ALA A 20 -27.78 -16.49 26.92
C ALA A 20 -27.83 -14.97 26.56
N ASP A 21 -27.67 -14.58 25.29
CA ASP A 21 -27.98 -13.19 24.90
C ASP A 21 -28.84 -13.14 23.62
N PRO A 22 -30.14 -12.78 23.72
CA PRO A 22 -31.04 -12.66 22.58
C PRO A 22 -30.87 -11.37 21.76
N ASN A 23 -29.90 -10.49 22.06
CA ASN A 23 -29.72 -9.20 21.38
C ASN A 23 -28.50 -9.10 20.43
N ILE A 24 -27.87 -10.21 20.05
CA ILE A 24 -26.69 -10.17 19.16
C ILE A 24 -27.13 -10.11 17.69
N ASP A 25 -27.15 -8.90 17.14
CA ASP A 25 -27.26 -8.63 15.70
C ASP A 25 -26.00 -9.13 14.95
N ALA A 26 -26.19 -9.59 13.71
CA ALA A 26 -25.20 -10.32 12.91
C ALA A 26 -23.85 -9.58 12.71
N THR A 27 -22.87 -9.87 13.57
CA THR A 27 -21.45 -9.55 13.35
C THR A 27 -20.76 -10.69 12.60
N THR A 28 -20.02 -10.35 11.53
CA THR A 28 -19.15 -11.30 10.84
C THR A 28 -18.01 -11.70 11.76
N TRP A 29 -17.96 -12.97 12.18
CA TRP A 29 -16.86 -13.49 13.00
C TRP A 29 -15.73 -13.98 12.11
N TRP A 30 -14.51 -13.58 12.43
CA TRP A 30 -13.28 -14.16 11.89
C TRP A 30 -12.62 -14.97 13.00
N THR A 31 -12.33 -16.24 12.75
CA THR A 31 -11.58 -17.08 13.70
C THR A 31 -10.21 -17.42 13.11
N GLN A 32 -9.15 -17.20 13.88
CA GLN A 32 -7.80 -17.63 13.57
C GLN A 32 -7.35 -18.56 14.70
N THR A 33 -7.00 -19.80 14.36
CA THR A 33 -6.51 -20.78 15.34
C THR A 33 -5.01 -20.66 15.47
N VAL A 34 -4.54 -20.14 16.61
CA VAL A 34 -3.12 -20.15 16.99
C VAL A 34 -2.88 -21.37 17.87
N GLY A 35 -1.89 -22.20 17.54
CA GLY A 35 -1.57 -23.40 18.32
C GLY A 35 -0.91 -23.05 19.66
N ASN A 36 -1.37 -23.64 20.76
CA ASN A 36 -0.77 -23.43 22.09
C ASN A 36 0.50 -24.31 22.27
N PRO A 37 1.70 -23.72 22.44
CA PRO A 37 2.93 -24.48 22.62
C PRO A 37 2.95 -25.33 23.91
N ALA A 38 2.19 -24.95 24.93
CA ALA A 38 2.12 -25.65 26.22
C ALA A 38 1.39 -27.01 26.15
N LEU A 39 0.71 -27.31 25.03
CA LEU A 39 0.05 -28.60 24.80
C LEU A 39 0.95 -29.64 24.13
N TYR A 40 2.20 -29.28 23.79
CA TYR A 40 3.16 -30.24 23.25
C TYR A 40 3.99 -30.87 24.38
N PRO A 41 4.12 -32.21 24.43
CA PRO A 41 4.96 -32.86 25.43
C PRO A 41 6.42 -32.41 25.27
N PRO A 42 7.17 -32.25 26.39
CA PRO A 42 8.58 -31.90 26.32
C PRO A 42 9.34 -32.96 25.51
N PRO A 43 10.33 -32.54 24.68
CA PRO A 43 11.12 -33.49 23.92
C PRO A 43 11.88 -34.43 24.87
N PRO A 44 12.20 -35.67 24.43
CA PRO A 44 12.96 -36.60 25.24
C PRO A 44 14.27 -35.96 25.74
N PRO A 45 14.69 -36.27 26.98
CA PRO A 45 16.00 -35.86 27.46
C PRO A 45 17.04 -36.46 26.50
N ASN A 46 17.89 -35.60 25.91
CA ASN A 46 18.94 -35.88 24.90
C ASN A 46 18.64 -35.47 23.45
N THR A 47 17.62 -34.65 23.21
CA THR A 47 17.44 -34.05 21.88
C THR A 47 18.51 -32.95 21.66
N PRO A 48 19.38 -33.04 20.64
CA PRO A 48 20.45 -32.05 20.41
C PRO A 48 19.87 -30.66 20.13
N LEU A 49 20.46 -29.61 20.72
CA LEU A 49 20.05 -28.20 20.50
C LEU A 49 20.15 -27.74 19.02
N THR A 50 20.87 -28.50 18.19
CA THR A 50 21.05 -28.26 16.75
C THR A 50 20.00 -28.92 15.86
N ALA A 51 19.06 -29.70 16.42
CA ALA A 51 17.90 -30.14 15.66
C ALA A 51 16.99 -28.91 15.43
N GLY A 52 17.07 -28.33 14.24
CA GLY A 52 16.18 -27.24 13.83
C GLY A 52 14.74 -27.60 14.17
N ARG A 53 14.09 -26.75 14.98
CA ARG A 53 12.68 -26.88 15.32
C ARG A 53 11.83 -26.52 14.10
N THR A 54 11.88 -27.34 13.05
CA THR A 54 10.89 -27.33 11.99
C THR A 54 9.65 -28.03 12.51
N TYR A 55 8.77 -27.28 13.19
CA TYR A 55 7.39 -27.70 13.41
C TYR A 55 6.62 -27.56 12.08
N PHE A 56 6.90 -28.44 11.12
CA PHE A 56 5.93 -28.68 10.05
C PHE A 56 4.77 -29.42 10.70
N GLN A 57 3.66 -28.72 10.88
CA GLN A 57 2.46 -29.24 11.51
C GLN A 57 1.89 -30.40 10.67
N GLN A 58 2.32 -31.63 10.96
CA GLN A 58 1.59 -32.81 10.54
C GLN A 58 0.51 -33.07 11.59
N GLY A 59 -0.75 -32.95 11.17
CA GLY A 59 -1.88 -33.46 11.94
C GLY A 59 -2.76 -32.36 12.55
N LEU A 60 -4.05 -32.52 12.27
CA LEU A 60 -5.19 -31.92 12.95
C LEU A 60 -4.88 -31.61 14.42
N ALA A 61 -4.60 -30.34 14.73
CA ALA A 61 -4.53 -29.90 16.12
C ALA A 61 -5.93 -30.04 16.73
N ALA A 62 -6.04 -30.77 17.83
CA ALA A 62 -7.26 -30.79 18.63
C ALA A 62 -7.59 -29.35 19.04
N GLN A 63 -8.83 -28.93 18.75
CA GLN A 63 -9.40 -27.62 19.09
C GLN A 63 -9.50 -27.46 20.61
N GLY A 64 -8.37 -27.21 21.26
CA GLY A 64 -8.28 -26.93 22.70
C GLY A 64 -8.41 -25.43 22.93
N TYR A 65 -9.59 -25.01 23.39
CA TYR A 65 -9.92 -23.64 23.83
C TYR A 65 -9.52 -22.54 22.84
N GLY A 66 -10.35 -22.36 21.80
CA GLY A 66 -10.35 -21.12 21.04
C GLY A 66 -10.73 -19.97 21.98
N PHE A 67 -9.76 -19.13 22.34
CA PHE A 67 -10.04 -17.86 22.96
C PHE A 67 -10.56 -16.95 21.84
N VAL A 68 -11.86 -16.68 21.81
CA VAL A 68 -12.44 -15.61 21.00
C VAL A 68 -12.30 -14.36 21.86
N PRO A 69 -11.33 -13.49 21.61
CA PRO A 69 -11.20 -12.33 22.45
C PRO A 69 -12.38 -11.40 22.11
N THR A 70 -13.16 -11.03 23.13
CA THR A 70 -14.19 -10.00 22.99
C THR A 70 -13.48 -8.66 22.89
N PHE A 71 -13.42 -8.12 21.67
CA PHE A 71 -12.77 -6.85 21.41
C PHE A 71 -13.81 -5.74 21.32
N GLU A 72 -14.11 -5.10 22.45
CA GLU A 72 -14.72 -3.78 22.46
C GLU A 72 -13.61 -2.76 22.25
N ASN A 73 -13.49 -2.25 21.02
CA ASN A 73 -12.73 -1.03 20.78
C ASN A 73 -13.70 0.01 20.23
N ASP A 74 -13.62 1.25 20.69
CA ASP A 74 -14.50 2.32 20.20
C ASP A 74 -14.14 2.62 18.74
N THR A 75 -14.88 1.99 17.83
CA THR A 75 -14.73 2.13 16.38
C THR A 75 -15.51 3.32 15.83
N ASN A 76 -16.20 4.07 16.70
CA ASN A 76 -17.02 5.19 16.28
C ASN A 76 -16.15 6.30 15.73
N ASN A 77 -16.48 6.72 14.51
CA ASN A 77 -15.78 7.81 13.87
C ASN A 77 -16.77 8.63 13.05
N VAL A 78 -16.66 9.95 13.16
CA VAL A 78 -17.44 10.89 12.37
C VAL A 78 -16.46 11.58 11.44
N SER A 79 -16.74 11.46 10.15
CA SER A 79 -16.03 12.14 9.07
C SER A 79 -16.94 13.19 8.44
N GLY A 80 -16.33 14.20 7.84
CA GLY A 80 -17.07 15.30 7.23
C GLY A 80 -16.18 16.10 6.29
N LYS A 81 -16.81 16.90 5.45
CA LYS A 81 -16.14 17.80 4.52
C LYS A 81 -16.88 19.13 4.47
N VAL A 82 -16.12 20.22 4.53
CA VAL A 82 -16.58 21.57 4.23
C VAL A 82 -15.71 22.11 3.11
N GLY A 83 -16.31 22.73 2.11
CA GLY A 83 -15.58 23.32 1.00
C GLY A 83 -16.31 24.49 0.39
N VAL A 84 -15.56 25.33 -0.31
CA VAL A 84 -16.05 26.48 -1.07
C VAL A 84 -15.47 26.40 -2.46
N ASP A 85 -16.37 26.48 -3.45
CA ASP A 85 -16.01 26.52 -4.86
C ASP A 85 -16.33 27.91 -5.43
N TRP A 86 -15.40 28.46 -6.20
CA TRP A 86 -15.59 29.70 -6.94
C TRP A 86 -15.33 29.46 -8.42
N LYS A 87 -16.40 29.58 -9.22
CA LYS A 87 -16.34 29.51 -10.67
C LYS A 87 -16.02 30.91 -11.24
N ALA A 88 -14.76 31.17 -11.54
CA ALA A 88 -14.29 32.44 -12.08
C ALA A 88 -14.72 32.65 -13.55
N SER A 89 -14.87 31.57 -14.32
CA SER A 89 -15.42 31.55 -15.68
C SER A 89 -15.93 30.15 -16.05
N ASP A 90 -16.47 29.96 -17.27
CA ASP A 90 -16.96 28.64 -17.71
C ASP A 90 -15.90 27.54 -17.75
N GLY A 91 -14.63 27.93 -17.89
CA GLY A 91 -13.50 27.00 -17.92
C GLY A 91 -12.58 27.08 -16.71
N VAL A 92 -12.92 27.82 -15.64
CA VAL A 92 -12.01 27.99 -14.49
C VAL A 92 -12.78 27.90 -13.17
N LEU A 93 -12.38 26.95 -12.33
CA LEU A 93 -12.91 26.74 -10.99
C LEU A 93 -11.75 26.73 -10.00
N ALA A 94 -11.80 27.61 -9.01
CA ALA A 94 -10.95 27.54 -7.84
C ALA A 94 -11.75 26.95 -6.68
N TYR A 95 -11.11 26.21 -5.79
CA TYR A 95 -11.76 25.66 -4.61
C TYR A 95 -10.83 25.62 -3.41
N ALA A 96 -11.42 25.59 -2.22
CA ALA A 96 -10.74 25.24 -0.99
C ALA A 96 -11.61 24.29 -0.18
N SER A 97 -11.02 23.31 0.49
CA SER A 97 -11.76 22.39 1.33
C SER A 97 -10.97 21.90 2.54
N ILE A 98 -11.71 21.58 3.60
CA ILE A 98 -11.24 20.86 4.77
C ILE A 98 -12.06 19.59 4.86
N SER A 99 -11.40 18.44 4.94
CA SER A 99 -12.07 17.16 5.07
C SER A 99 -11.38 16.27 6.08
N GLN A 100 -12.18 15.47 6.78
CA GLN A 100 -11.68 14.45 7.69
C GLN A 100 -12.02 13.07 7.14
N GLY A 101 -11.01 12.21 7.01
CA GLY A 101 -11.15 10.80 6.68
C GLY A 101 -10.63 9.92 7.83
N TYR A 102 -10.96 8.64 7.79
CA TYR A 102 -10.40 7.68 8.74
C TYR A 102 -10.26 6.28 8.15
N ARG A 103 -9.35 5.49 8.73
CA ARG A 103 -9.25 4.05 8.54
C ARG A 103 -9.53 3.40 9.90
N GLY A 104 -10.43 2.42 9.93
CA GLY A 104 -10.84 1.73 11.14
C GLY A 104 -9.70 0.95 11.81
N VAL A 105 -10.00 0.31 12.93
CA VAL A 105 -9.03 -0.56 13.63
C VAL A 105 -8.46 -1.60 12.66
N ALA A 106 -7.16 -1.81 12.72
CA ALA A 106 -6.50 -2.92 12.04
C ALA A 106 -5.95 -3.91 13.07
N PHE A 107 -5.87 -5.16 12.69
CA PHE A 107 -5.19 -6.19 13.48
C PHE A 107 -4.15 -6.89 12.63
N ASN A 108 -3.13 -7.43 13.27
CA ASN A 108 -2.14 -8.25 12.61
C ASN A 108 -2.65 -9.69 12.44
N GLY A 109 -3.02 -10.07 11.22
CA GLY A 109 -3.44 -11.44 10.90
C GLY A 109 -2.28 -12.45 10.80
N GLN A 110 -1.02 -12.03 11.01
CA GLN A 110 0.15 -12.90 10.94
C GLN A 110 0.63 -13.42 12.32
N ALA A 111 -0.28 -13.51 13.29
CA ALA A 111 -0.02 -14.19 14.56
C ALA A 111 -0.06 -15.72 14.37
N TYR A 112 1.07 -16.32 14.03
CA TYR A 112 1.17 -17.74 13.69
C TYR A 112 1.77 -18.59 14.80
N ASN A 113 2.60 -17.99 15.67
CA ASN A 113 3.41 -18.74 16.63
C ASN A 113 2.93 -18.54 18.07
N ASP A 114 2.36 -17.37 18.40
CA ASP A 114 1.89 -17.06 19.75
C ASP A 114 0.73 -16.04 19.74
N ASN A 115 -0.18 -16.11 20.71
CA ASN A 115 -1.31 -15.18 20.82
C ASN A 115 -0.85 -13.72 21.05
N SER A 116 0.34 -13.51 21.65
CA SER A 116 0.92 -12.18 21.84
C SER A 116 1.36 -11.50 20.54
N GLU A 117 1.45 -12.24 19.42
CA GLU A 117 1.71 -11.67 18.09
C GLU A 117 0.47 -10.95 17.50
N LEU A 118 -0.73 -11.21 18.05
CA LEU A 118 -1.96 -10.54 17.66
C LEU A 118 -1.99 -9.13 18.24
N THR A 119 -1.52 -8.16 17.46
CA THR A 119 -1.54 -6.75 17.81
C THR A 119 -2.66 -6.01 17.09
N PHE A 120 -3.14 -4.93 17.70
CA PHE A 120 -4.11 -4.02 17.11
C PHE A 120 -3.48 -2.65 16.90
N ALA A 121 -3.92 -1.99 15.84
CA ALA A 121 -3.64 -0.60 15.59
C ALA A 121 -4.94 0.19 15.70
N ASP A 122 -4.89 1.29 16.46
CA ASP A 122 -5.99 2.22 16.66
C ASP A 122 -6.45 2.81 15.33
N PRO A 123 -7.70 3.31 15.23
CA PRO A 123 -8.17 3.98 14.02
C PRO A 123 -7.26 5.15 13.63
N GLU A 124 -6.88 5.19 12.37
CA GLU A 124 -6.15 6.30 11.76
C GLU A 124 -7.13 7.40 11.38
N LYS A 125 -6.79 8.66 11.63
CA LYS A 125 -7.56 9.83 11.20
C LYS A 125 -6.68 10.75 10.35
N LEU A 126 -7.21 11.21 9.24
CA LEU A 126 -6.58 12.20 8.36
C LEU A 126 -7.43 13.46 8.36
N THR A 127 -6.83 14.61 8.67
CA THR A 127 -7.41 15.92 8.35
C THR A 127 -6.67 16.49 7.15
N SER A 128 -7.40 16.70 6.05
CA SER A 128 -6.91 17.26 4.81
C SER A 128 -7.38 18.70 4.66
N TYR A 129 -6.42 19.60 4.41
CA TYR A 129 -6.66 20.96 3.97
C TYR A 129 -6.17 21.05 2.53
N GLU A 130 -7.03 21.48 1.61
CA GLU A 130 -6.71 21.51 0.18
C GLU A 130 -7.19 22.81 -0.45
N ILE A 131 -6.36 23.40 -1.29
CA ILE A 131 -6.72 24.50 -2.18
C ILE A 131 -6.33 24.11 -3.60
N GLY A 132 -7.22 24.33 -4.56
CA GLY A 132 -6.95 23.91 -5.92
C GLY A 132 -7.61 24.77 -6.98
N LEU A 133 -7.13 24.55 -8.20
CA LEU A 133 -7.54 25.18 -9.42
C LEU A 133 -7.78 24.10 -10.46
N LYS A 134 -8.95 24.13 -11.09
CA LYS A 134 -9.33 23.26 -12.21
C LYS A 134 -9.62 24.11 -13.42
N THR A 135 -9.02 23.77 -14.56
CA THR A 135 -9.20 24.55 -15.79
C THR A 135 -9.57 23.68 -16.99
N GLN A 136 -10.41 24.23 -17.86
CA GLN A 136 -10.76 23.72 -19.18
C GLN A 136 -10.64 24.87 -20.17
N LEU A 137 -9.58 24.86 -20.96
CA LEU A 137 -9.21 25.92 -21.89
C LEU A 137 -9.54 25.50 -23.32
N TRP A 138 -9.89 26.49 -24.16
CA TRP A 138 -10.12 26.34 -25.61
C TRP A 138 -11.07 25.17 -25.95
N GLU A 139 -12.30 25.20 -25.43
CA GLU A 139 -13.30 24.14 -25.66
C GLU A 139 -12.81 22.74 -25.25
N ARG A 140 -12.12 22.66 -24.10
CA ARG A 140 -11.51 21.44 -23.55
C ARG A 140 -10.36 20.86 -24.39
N ARG A 141 -9.72 21.69 -25.22
CA ARG A 141 -8.47 21.29 -25.89
C ARG A 141 -7.27 21.28 -24.96
N ALA A 142 -7.32 22.03 -23.85
CA ALA A 142 -6.33 21.87 -22.79
C ALA A 142 -7.00 21.86 -21.42
N VAL A 143 -6.48 21.03 -20.53
CA VAL A 143 -6.86 20.92 -19.13
C VAL A 143 -5.59 21.13 -18.33
N PHE A 144 -5.66 22.04 -17.38
CA PHE A 144 -4.62 22.22 -16.38
C PHE A 144 -5.27 22.24 -15.00
N ASN A 145 -4.83 21.34 -14.13
CA ASN A 145 -5.24 21.30 -12.74
C ASN A 145 -4.03 21.50 -11.86
N ALA A 146 -4.22 22.20 -10.76
CA ALA A 146 -3.22 22.34 -9.71
C ALA A 146 -3.92 22.24 -8.36
N ALA A 147 -3.28 21.57 -7.41
CA ALA A 147 -3.72 21.54 -6.03
C ALA A 147 -2.51 21.69 -5.11
N ALA A 148 -2.72 22.31 -3.96
CA ALA A 148 -1.80 22.28 -2.83
C ALA A 148 -2.55 21.74 -1.63
N PHE A 149 -1.91 20.87 -0.88
CA PHE A 149 -2.53 20.16 0.24
C PHE A 149 -1.63 20.08 1.46
N HIS A 150 -2.28 20.04 2.62
CA HIS A 150 -1.69 19.78 3.91
C HIS A 150 -2.47 18.67 4.60
N TYR A 151 -1.78 17.57 4.91
CA TYR A 151 -2.34 16.40 5.56
C TYR A 151 -1.75 16.26 6.95
N ASP A 152 -2.60 16.37 7.97
CA ASP A 152 -2.28 16.02 9.34
C ASP A 152 -2.88 14.65 9.66
N TYR A 153 -2.01 13.66 9.84
CA TYR A 153 -2.39 12.32 10.27
C TYR A 153 -2.29 12.19 11.78
N LYS A 154 -3.30 11.56 12.37
CA LYS A 154 -3.29 11.05 13.73
C LYS A 154 -3.38 9.53 13.70
N ASN A 155 -2.48 8.87 14.43
CA ASN A 155 -2.41 7.42 14.52
C ASN A 155 -2.28 6.75 13.14
N GLN A 156 -1.39 7.23 12.26
CA GLN A 156 -1.18 6.62 10.94
C GLN A 156 -0.78 5.16 11.08
N GLN A 157 -1.56 4.23 10.54
CA GLN A 157 -1.25 2.81 10.59
C GLN A 157 -0.23 2.44 9.50
N PHE A 158 0.78 1.67 9.89
CA PHE A 158 1.73 1.07 8.96
C PHE A 158 2.20 -0.29 9.49
N LEU A 159 2.77 -1.09 8.60
CA LEU A 159 3.36 -2.38 8.96
C LEU A 159 4.81 -2.14 9.42
N ASP A 160 5.08 -2.50 10.68
CA ASP A 160 6.40 -2.45 11.30
C ASP A 160 7.00 -3.86 11.31
N ALA A 161 8.20 -4.00 10.77
CA ALA A 161 8.97 -5.23 10.81
C ALA A 161 9.90 -5.19 12.03
N PHE A 162 9.91 -6.27 12.81
CA PHE A 162 10.72 -6.36 14.02
C PHE A 162 11.30 -7.77 14.19
N THR A 163 12.43 -7.87 14.87
CA THR A 163 13.04 -9.17 15.16
C THR A 163 12.24 -9.93 16.22
N LEU A 164 11.98 -11.22 16.02
CA LEU A 164 11.32 -12.07 17.01
C LEU A 164 12.22 -12.32 18.23
N PRO A 165 11.62 -12.57 19.42
CA PRO A 165 12.33 -13.03 20.61
C PRO A 165 13.37 -14.12 20.33
N GLY A 166 14.59 -13.94 20.83
CA GLY A 166 15.68 -14.91 20.68
C GLY A 166 16.31 -14.99 19.28
N GLY A 167 15.96 -14.07 18.37
CA GLY A 167 16.54 -14.00 17.01
C GLY A 167 15.97 -15.05 16.08
N LEU A 168 14.77 -15.54 16.40
CA LEU A 168 14.13 -16.67 15.72
C LEU A 168 13.54 -16.30 14.34
N GLY A 169 13.75 -15.07 13.88
CA GLY A 169 13.30 -14.57 12.60
C GLY A 169 12.72 -13.17 12.73
N THR A 170 11.79 -12.86 11.82
CA THR A 170 11.19 -11.53 11.69
C THR A 170 9.68 -11.62 11.83
N GLY A 171 9.15 -10.82 12.73
CA GLY A 171 7.73 -10.58 12.90
C GLY A 171 7.32 -9.30 12.18
N PHE A 172 6.04 -9.22 11.85
CA PHE A 172 5.40 -8.00 11.37
C PHE A 172 4.29 -7.66 12.31
N ARG A 173 4.06 -6.38 12.57
CA ARG A 173 2.89 -5.90 13.31
C ARG A 173 2.36 -4.64 12.68
N THR A 174 1.04 -4.51 12.61
CA THR A 174 0.44 -3.22 12.28
C THR A 174 0.53 -2.34 13.52
N THR A 175 1.15 -1.19 13.39
CA THR A 175 1.31 -0.21 14.47
C THR A 175 0.90 1.19 14.01
N ASN A 176 0.74 2.12 14.94
CA ASN A 176 0.40 3.50 14.66
C ASN A 176 1.62 4.41 14.85
N ALA A 177 1.86 5.31 13.91
CA ALA A 177 2.60 6.53 14.16
C ALA A 177 1.65 7.57 14.77
N PRO A 178 1.87 8.02 16.03
CA PRO A 178 0.97 8.96 16.70
C PRO A 178 0.67 10.20 15.86
N LYS A 179 1.69 10.74 15.16
CA LYS A 179 1.54 11.91 14.32
C LYS A 179 2.44 11.86 13.09
N SER A 180 1.83 12.05 11.93
CA SER A 180 2.55 12.21 10.65
C SER A 180 2.00 13.42 9.89
N ARG A 181 2.83 13.97 9.00
CA ARG A 181 2.47 15.12 8.18
C ARG A 181 2.89 14.90 6.73
N VAL A 182 2.05 15.34 5.81
CA VAL A 182 2.40 15.48 4.39
C VAL A 182 2.00 16.86 3.91
N ASP A 183 2.96 17.61 3.41
CA ASP A 183 2.75 18.87 2.70
C ASP A 183 3.03 18.62 1.22
N GLY A 184 2.17 19.07 0.31
CA GLY A 184 2.40 18.80 -1.11
C GLY A 184 1.64 19.68 -2.08
N ALA A 185 1.98 19.48 -3.35
CA ALA A 185 1.33 20.08 -4.49
C ALA A 185 1.30 19.09 -5.66
N GLU A 186 0.20 19.11 -6.39
CA GLU A 186 -0.01 18.28 -7.58
C GLU A 186 -0.37 19.16 -8.76
N PHE A 187 0.19 18.83 -9.92
CA PHE A 187 -0.06 19.48 -11.19
C PHE A 187 -0.42 18.44 -12.22
N GLU A 188 -1.51 18.67 -12.95
CA GLU A 188 -1.92 17.85 -14.07
C GLU A 188 -2.09 18.74 -15.29
N PHE A 189 -1.58 18.29 -16.43
CA PHE A 189 -1.74 18.95 -17.70
C PHE A 189 -2.12 17.93 -18.76
N ARG A 190 -3.08 18.28 -19.60
CA ARG A 190 -3.45 17.50 -20.77
C ARG A 190 -3.81 18.43 -21.91
N ALA A 191 -3.28 18.20 -23.09
CA ALA A 191 -3.55 19.05 -24.24
C ALA A 191 -3.61 18.28 -25.56
N LYS A 192 -4.62 18.60 -26.37
CA LYS A 192 -4.71 18.26 -27.79
C LYS A 192 -3.93 19.29 -28.60
N ALA A 193 -2.62 19.09 -28.65
CA ALA A 193 -1.68 19.95 -29.37
C ALA A 193 -2.07 20.09 -30.86
N THR A 194 -2.51 18.99 -31.48
CA THR A 194 -3.15 18.95 -32.80
C THR A 194 -4.38 18.03 -32.76
N PRO A 195 -5.16 17.89 -33.84
CA PRO A 195 -6.21 16.86 -33.91
C PRO A 195 -5.68 15.42 -33.72
N ASP A 196 -4.39 15.21 -33.94
CA ASP A 196 -3.76 13.90 -34.00
C ASP A 196 -2.71 13.67 -32.92
N LEU A 197 -2.40 14.70 -32.12
CA LEU A 197 -1.43 14.65 -31.03
C LEU A 197 -2.06 15.13 -29.72
N GLU A 198 -2.13 14.22 -28.76
CA GLU A 198 -2.47 14.50 -27.37
C GLU A 198 -1.27 14.23 -26.48
N ILE A 199 -1.03 15.13 -25.52
CA ILE A 199 0.03 15.02 -24.52
C ILE A 199 -0.61 15.15 -23.16
N GLY A 200 -0.33 14.20 -22.27
CA GLY A 200 -0.66 14.25 -20.86
C GLY A 200 0.60 14.29 -20.00
N SER A 201 0.57 15.02 -18.90
CA SER A 201 1.64 15.01 -17.91
C SER A 201 1.10 15.26 -16.52
N SER A 202 1.72 14.65 -15.52
CA SER A 202 1.46 14.96 -14.11
C SER A 202 2.76 15.16 -13.35
N LEU A 203 2.71 15.95 -12.29
CA LEU A 203 3.81 16.18 -11.35
C LEU A 203 3.23 16.24 -9.94
N GLY A 204 3.60 15.30 -9.10
CA GLY A 204 3.39 15.35 -7.65
C GLY A 204 4.66 15.80 -6.96
N LEU A 205 4.55 16.76 -6.05
CA LEU A 205 5.58 17.19 -5.13
C LEU A 205 5.06 17.01 -3.72
N MET A 206 5.79 16.35 -2.85
CA MET A 206 5.42 16.20 -1.45
C MET A 206 6.63 16.25 -0.54
N HIS A 207 6.40 16.57 0.71
CA HIS A 207 7.33 16.40 1.79
C HIS A 207 6.59 15.70 2.92
N SER A 208 6.96 14.44 3.17
CA SER A 208 6.35 13.61 4.18
C SER A 208 7.29 13.47 5.37
N LYS A 209 6.75 13.48 6.59
CA LYS A 209 7.53 13.16 7.79
C LYS A 209 6.70 12.56 8.92
N TYR A 210 7.32 11.67 9.67
CA TYR A 210 6.87 11.31 11.01
C TYR A 210 7.15 12.48 11.95
N VAL A 211 6.10 13.06 12.52
CA VAL A 211 6.22 14.14 13.51
C VAL A 211 6.46 13.55 14.90
N GLU A 212 5.80 12.44 15.19
CA GLU A 212 5.97 11.65 16.41
C GLU A 212 5.98 10.18 16.01
N LEU A 213 7.12 9.51 16.21
CA LEU A 213 7.27 8.07 16.08
C LEU A 213 8.51 7.60 16.82
N THR A 214 8.31 6.62 17.71
CA THR A 214 9.40 5.85 18.31
C THR A 214 9.08 4.38 18.14
N LEU A 215 10.00 3.63 17.53
CA LEU A 215 9.88 2.19 17.36
C LEU A 215 10.76 1.46 18.36
N HIS A 216 10.43 0.20 18.63
CA HIS A 216 11.18 -0.62 19.57
C HIS A 216 12.50 -1.06 18.91
N SER A 217 13.61 -1.03 19.66
CA SER A 217 14.86 -1.68 19.23
C SER A 217 14.76 -3.19 19.51
N GLY A 218 14.64 -3.99 18.46
CA GLY A 218 14.70 -5.44 18.55
C GLY A 218 13.56 -6.13 19.33
N GLN A 219 13.94 -7.18 20.06
CA GLN A 219 13.26 -8.47 20.10
C GLN A 219 11.96 -8.61 20.90
N PHE A 220 11.45 -7.56 21.55
CA PHE A 220 10.30 -7.70 22.44
C PHE A 220 9.37 -6.49 22.41
N VAL A 221 8.06 -6.76 22.54
CA VAL A 221 7.09 -5.75 22.97
C VAL A 221 7.39 -5.46 24.43
N ASP A 222 7.88 -4.26 24.68
CA ASP A 222 8.30 -3.85 26.01
C ASP A 222 7.10 -3.39 26.85
N THR A 223 6.48 -4.31 27.57
CA THR A 223 5.46 -3.97 28.56
C THR A 223 6.02 -3.22 29.78
N ALA A 224 7.35 -3.09 29.91
CA ALA A 224 8.05 -2.51 31.06
C ALA A 224 8.79 -1.18 30.78
N HIS A 225 8.79 -0.66 29.55
CA HIS A 225 9.58 0.51 29.10
C HIS A 225 11.10 0.40 29.35
N THR A 226 11.66 -0.81 29.33
CA THR A 226 13.09 -1.11 29.54
C THR A 226 13.92 -1.32 28.26
N ILE A 227 13.31 -1.37 27.07
CA ILE A 227 13.99 -1.62 25.79
C ILE A 227 14.33 -0.29 25.09
N PRO A 228 15.55 -0.13 24.53
CA PRO A 228 15.91 1.05 23.77
C PRO A 228 14.89 1.32 22.66
N ARG A 229 14.48 2.57 22.49
CA ARG A 229 13.58 2.99 21.40
C ARG A 229 14.38 3.73 20.35
N ILE A 230 14.09 3.43 19.09
CA ILE A 230 14.65 4.14 17.95
C ILE A 230 13.70 5.29 17.62
N CYS A 231 14.24 6.50 17.64
CA CYS A 231 13.51 7.70 17.27
C CYS A 231 13.45 7.81 15.75
N CYS A 232 12.25 7.91 15.18
CA CYS A 232 12.02 8.08 13.75
C CYS A 232 11.48 9.49 13.42
N VAL A 233 11.56 10.43 14.36
CA VAL A 233 11.08 11.80 14.15
C VAL A 233 11.88 12.48 13.05
N GLY A 234 11.18 13.03 12.06
CA GLY A 234 11.78 13.66 10.88
C GLY A 234 12.06 12.71 9.72
N ASN A 235 12.00 11.39 9.94
CA ASN A 235 12.06 10.42 8.85
C ASN A 235 10.83 10.56 7.94
N ARG A 236 11.03 10.28 6.66
CA ARG A 236 9.98 10.27 5.64
C ARG A 236 9.08 9.06 5.81
N LEU A 237 7.83 9.21 5.39
CA LEU A 237 6.88 8.11 5.37
C LEU A 237 7.35 7.03 4.40
N ILE A 238 7.06 5.77 4.74
CA ILE A 238 7.33 4.63 3.86
C ILE A 238 6.64 4.83 2.50
N GLN A 239 7.35 4.50 1.42
CA GLN A 239 6.85 4.56 0.04
C GLN A 239 6.27 5.92 -0.38
N ALA A 240 6.74 7.01 0.24
CA ALA A 240 6.30 8.37 -0.04
C ALA A 240 7.44 9.21 -0.64
N PRO A 241 7.80 9.02 -1.92
CA PRO A 241 8.84 9.81 -2.56
C PRO A 241 8.48 11.29 -2.63
N ASP A 242 9.45 12.19 -2.44
CA ASP A 242 9.20 13.64 -2.43
C ASP A 242 8.67 14.19 -3.76
N TYR A 243 8.85 13.44 -4.84
CA TYR A 243 8.30 13.80 -6.13
C TYR A 243 8.01 12.56 -6.97
N ASN A 244 6.99 12.68 -7.80
CA ASN A 244 6.71 11.75 -8.87
C ASN A 244 6.26 12.55 -10.10
N ALA A 245 6.48 12.01 -11.29
CA ALA A 245 6.03 12.63 -12.52
C ALA A 245 5.61 11.57 -13.53
N SER A 246 4.64 11.90 -14.37
CA SER A 246 4.29 11.08 -15.53
C SER A 246 4.19 11.93 -16.79
N LEU A 247 4.44 11.28 -17.92
CA LEU A 247 4.27 11.85 -19.25
C LEU A 247 3.67 10.78 -20.15
N ASP A 248 2.61 11.12 -20.88
CA ASP A 248 2.03 10.31 -21.93
C ASP A 248 1.90 11.12 -23.23
N VAL A 249 2.18 10.46 -24.34
CA VAL A 249 2.09 11.02 -25.69
C VAL A 249 1.31 10.04 -26.56
N ASP A 250 0.19 10.51 -27.10
CA ASP A 250 -0.65 9.78 -28.03
C ASP A 250 -0.63 10.49 -29.39
N TRP A 251 0.01 9.88 -30.39
CA TRP A 251 0.23 10.50 -31.68
C TRP A 251 -0.19 9.61 -32.85
N ARG A 252 -1.23 10.03 -33.57
CA ARG A 252 -1.57 9.52 -34.89
C ARG A 252 -0.73 10.23 -35.94
N PHE A 253 0.42 9.65 -36.27
CA PHE A 253 1.42 10.35 -37.09
C PHE A 253 1.22 10.15 -38.59
N ALA A 254 0.39 9.19 -39.00
CA ALA A 254 0.04 9.00 -40.40
C ALA A 254 -1.36 8.39 -40.57
N HIS A 255 -2.09 8.89 -41.58
CA HIS A 255 -3.37 8.35 -42.01
C HIS A 255 -3.18 7.59 -43.32
N LEU A 256 -3.45 6.28 -43.32
CA LEU A 256 -3.33 5.41 -44.49
C LEU A 256 -4.71 4.97 -44.96
N ALA A 257 -4.80 4.49 -46.21
CA ALA A 257 -6.05 3.92 -46.73
C ALA A 257 -6.56 2.73 -45.91
N VAL A 258 -5.66 2.04 -45.19
CA VAL A 258 -5.97 0.85 -44.39
C VAL A 258 -6.22 1.13 -42.91
N GLY A 259 -5.98 2.37 -42.43
CA GLY A 259 -6.09 2.76 -41.03
C GLY A 259 -5.08 3.84 -40.63
N ASP A 260 -5.12 4.22 -39.36
CA ASP A 260 -4.20 5.20 -38.77
C ASP A 260 -2.98 4.49 -38.16
N LEU A 261 -1.78 5.03 -38.40
CA LEU A 261 -0.59 4.67 -37.65
C LEU A 261 -0.50 5.54 -36.40
N ARG A 262 -0.41 4.87 -35.26
CA ARG A 262 -0.41 5.49 -33.93
C ARG A 262 0.83 5.08 -33.15
N LEU A 263 1.50 6.08 -32.58
CA LEU A 263 2.55 5.91 -31.59
C LEU A 263 2.00 6.35 -30.23
N PHE A 264 2.04 5.45 -29.25
CA PHE A 264 1.78 5.76 -27.85
C PHE A 264 3.05 5.55 -27.04
N VAL A 265 3.41 6.53 -26.21
CA VAL A 265 4.54 6.47 -25.28
C VAL A 265 4.06 6.96 -23.93
N ASP A 266 4.31 6.19 -22.88
CA ASP A 266 4.06 6.60 -21.50
C ASP A 266 5.31 6.39 -20.65
N GLY A 267 5.48 7.22 -19.64
CA GLY A 267 6.58 7.10 -18.70
C GLY A 267 6.22 7.64 -17.34
N ASN A 268 6.78 7.00 -16.31
CA ASN A 268 6.67 7.42 -14.92
C ASN A 268 8.07 7.58 -14.33
N TYR A 269 8.23 8.60 -13.49
CA TYR A 269 9.45 8.90 -12.76
C TYR A 269 9.12 9.05 -11.29
N TYR A 270 9.90 8.41 -10.43
CA TYR A 270 9.74 8.46 -8.98
C TYR A 270 11.04 8.94 -8.36
N GLY A 271 10.90 9.82 -7.37
CA GLY A 271 11.99 10.18 -6.49
C GLY A 271 12.43 9.01 -5.61
N LYS A 272 13.41 9.28 -4.77
CA LYS A 272 13.87 8.30 -3.78
C LYS A 272 12.75 7.96 -2.80
N GLN A 273 12.60 6.68 -2.49
CA GLN A 273 11.68 6.19 -1.47
C GLN A 273 12.35 5.20 -0.53
N TYR A 274 11.87 5.20 0.72
CA TYR A 274 12.26 4.24 1.74
C TYR A 274 11.17 3.19 1.90
N PHE A 275 11.56 1.95 2.24
CA PHE A 275 10.60 0.87 2.47
C PHE A 275 10.31 0.61 3.95
N ASP A 276 11.08 1.24 4.85
CA ASP A 276 10.87 1.20 6.29
C ASP A 276 10.80 2.61 6.92
N ALA A 277 10.25 2.67 8.13
CA ALA A 277 10.11 3.92 8.87
C ALA A 277 11.44 4.42 9.46
N PHE A 278 12.48 3.57 9.47
CA PHE A 278 13.84 3.93 9.88
C PHE A 278 14.57 4.73 8.80
N ASN A 279 14.05 4.73 7.57
CA ASN A 279 14.67 5.30 6.38
C ASN A 279 16.06 4.68 6.13
N THR A 280 16.13 3.35 6.20
CA THR A 280 17.36 2.59 5.93
C THR A 280 17.84 2.85 4.50
N GLU A 281 19.09 3.30 4.37
CA GLU A 281 19.68 3.66 3.06
C GLU A 281 20.02 2.44 2.20
N ARG A 282 20.31 1.30 2.84
CA ARG A 282 20.79 0.08 2.19
C ARG A 282 19.73 -0.57 1.31
N ASP A 283 18.47 -0.52 1.72
CA ASP A 283 17.35 -1.14 1.04
C ASP A 283 16.42 -0.12 0.35
N ALA A 284 16.65 1.19 0.55
CA ALA A 284 15.94 2.25 -0.15
C ALA A 284 16.05 2.15 -1.68
N GLN A 285 14.99 2.55 -2.38
CA GLN A 285 15.02 2.70 -3.83
C GLN A 285 15.36 4.14 -4.19
N GLY A 286 16.54 4.34 -4.81
CA GLY A 286 16.92 5.63 -5.40
C GLY A 286 15.99 6.05 -6.54
N ALA A 287 16.07 7.30 -6.97
CA ALA A 287 15.20 7.81 -8.04
C ALA A 287 15.32 6.96 -9.32
N TYR A 288 14.19 6.71 -9.97
CA TYR A 288 14.11 5.86 -11.15
C TYR A 288 12.96 6.25 -12.06
N GLY A 289 13.10 5.93 -13.35
CA GLY A 289 12.05 6.10 -14.33
C GLY A 289 11.88 4.87 -15.20
N VAL A 290 10.63 4.58 -15.54
CA VAL A 290 10.24 3.48 -16.44
C VAL A 290 9.35 4.06 -17.53
N ALA A 291 9.70 3.78 -18.77
CA ALA A 291 8.93 4.20 -19.94
C ALA A 291 8.52 2.99 -20.76
N ASN A 292 7.36 3.07 -21.42
CA ASN A 292 6.84 2.07 -22.33
C ASN A 292 6.50 2.74 -23.67
N ALA A 293 6.38 1.93 -24.71
CA ALA A 293 5.99 2.41 -26.02
C ALA A 293 5.17 1.37 -26.77
N ARG A 294 4.29 1.84 -27.65
CA ARG A 294 3.48 1.02 -28.54
C ARG A 294 3.33 1.71 -29.89
N LEU A 295 3.57 0.94 -30.95
CA LEU A 295 3.26 1.32 -32.32
C LEU A 295 2.11 0.45 -32.82
N SER A 296 1.01 1.06 -33.27
CA SER A 296 -0.18 0.35 -33.76
C SER A 296 -0.66 0.86 -35.12
N LEU A 297 -1.28 -0.04 -35.87
CA LEU A 297 -2.13 0.25 -37.02
C LEU A 297 -3.57 -0.03 -36.64
N GLU A 298 -4.43 1.00 -36.70
CA GLU A 298 -5.81 0.96 -36.21
C GLU A 298 -6.79 1.33 -37.34
N SER A 299 -7.74 0.46 -37.65
CA SER A 299 -8.80 0.75 -38.63
C SER A 299 -9.75 1.84 -38.12
N THR A 300 -10.18 2.74 -39.00
CA THR A 300 -11.02 3.92 -38.69
C THR A 300 -12.53 3.64 -38.77
N GLY A 301 -12.93 2.41 -39.10
CA GLY A 301 -14.34 2.01 -39.29
C GLY A 301 -15.04 1.49 -38.01
N LYS A 302 -16.39 1.37 -38.07
CA LYS A 302 -17.21 0.81 -36.98
C LYS A 302 -16.96 -0.68 -36.73
N ARG A 303 -16.62 -1.41 -37.80
CA ARG A 303 -15.99 -2.74 -37.77
C ARG A 303 -14.53 -2.53 -38.10
N GLY A 304 -13.63 -3.23 -37.44
CA GLY A 304 -12.22 -2.94 -37.63
C GLY A 304 -11.27 -3.89 -36.94
N TYR A 305 -10.00 -3.65 -37.22
CA TYR A 305 -8.88 -4.34 -36.61
C TYR A 305 -7.93 -3.31 -35.99
N ALA A 306 -7.18 -3.75 -34.99
CA ALA A 306 -6.01 -3.05 -34.48
C ALA A 306 -4.89 -4.08 -34.34
N ILE A 307 -3.71 -3.78 -34.86
CA ILE A 307 -2.50 -4.60 -34.67
C ILE A 307 -1.45 -3.68 -34.07
N GLY A 308 -0.82 -4.12 -32.97
CA GLY A 308 0.20 -3.32 -32.31
C GLY A 308 1.39 -4.15 -31.86
N ALA A 309 2.56 -3.53 -31.95
CA ALA A 309 3.78 -3.99 -31.29
C ALA A 309 4.05 -3.07 -30.10
N TRP A 310 4.38 -3.64 -28.96
CA TRP A 310 4.63 -2.89 -27.73
C TRP A 310 5.90 -3.35 -27.04
N ILE A 311 6.43 -2.45 -26.23
CA ILE A 311 7.58 -2.66 -25.35
C ILE A 311 7.30 -1.99 -24.01
N LYS A 312 7.42 -2.76 -22.93
CA LYS A 312 7.39 -2.26 -21.55
C LYS A 312 8.82 -2.18 -21.02
N ASN A 313 9.07 -1.18 -20.17
CA ASN A 313 10.41 -0.90 -19.65
C ASN A 313 11.45 -0.76 -20.78
N LEU A 314 11.19 0.22 -21.66
CA LEU A 314 11.94 0.52 -22.88
C LEU A 314 13.44 0.65 -22.64
N THR A 315 13.86 1.18 -21.50
CA THR A 315 15.28 1.38 -21.15
C THR A 315 15.90 0.18 -20.43
N ASN A 316 15.13 -0.88 -20.16
CA ASN A 316 15.55 -2.03 -19.35
C ASN A 316 16.08 -1.60 -17.97
N ARG A 317 15.39 -0.64 -17.34
CA ARG A 317 15.74 -0.14 -16.02
C ARG A 317 15.52 -1.23 -14.97
N GLN A 318 16.55 -1.50 -14.18
CA GLN A 318 16.44 -2.29 -12.96
C GLN A 318 16.16 -1.35 -11.77
N TYR A 319 15.21 -1.75 -10.94
CA TYR A 319 14.79 -1.03 -9.74
C TYR A 319 14.15 -2.02 -8.76
N LEU A 320 14.08 -1.64 -7.50
CA LEU A 320 13.38 -2.34 -6.44
C LEU A 320 11.92 -1.85 -6.42
N ALA A 321 11.00 -2.78 -6.60
CA ALA A 321 9.58 -2.55 -6.37
C ALA A 321 9.26 -2.55 -4.86
N TYR A 322 10.04 -3.31 -4.08
CA TYR A 322 9.92 -3.40 -2.64
C TYR A 322 11.22 -3.94 -2.04
N ALA A 323 11.49 -3.62 -0.78
CA ALA A 323 12.52 -4.27 -0.01
C ALA A 323 12.12 -4.38 1.46
N LEU A 324 12.77 -5.30 2.17
CA LEU A 324 12.67 -5.51 3.60
C LEU A 324 14.07 -5.64 4.17
N ASN A 325 14.43 -4.73 5.07
CA ASN A 325 15.58 -4.87 5.93
C ASN A 325 15.41 -6.07 6.87
N GLN A 326 16.14 -7.14 6.59
CA GLN A 326 16.09 -8.42 7.32
C GLN A 326 17.47 -8.77 7.91
N GLY A 327 18.49 -7.96 7.60
CA GLY A 327 19.85 -8.10 8.09
C GLY A 327 20.11 -7.39 9.42
N ASP A 328 19.39 -6.32 9.74
CA ASP A 328 19.64 -5.52 10.94
C ASP A 328 18.86 -6.04 12.14
N ALA A 329 19.53 -6.19 13.29
CA ALA A 329 18.98 -6.79 14.51
C ALA A 329 17.65 -6.17 15.01
N ASP A 330 17.32 -4.94 14.59
CA ASP A 330 16.08 -4.26 14.95
C ASP A 330 14.89 -4.65 14.06
N THR A 331 15.13 -4.96 12.78
CA THR A 331 14.10 -5.24 11.77
C THR A 331 14.10 -6.68 11.24
N GLY A 332 15.18 -7.44 11.50
CA GLY A 332 15.27 -8.88 11.25
C GLY A 332 16.55 -9.53 11.79
N ALA A 333 16.56 -10.86 11.84
CA ALA A 333 17.73 -11.64 12.29
C ALA A 333 18.20 -12.67 11.26
N LEU A 334 17.85 -12.48 9.98
CA LEU A 334 18.11 -13.46 8.93
C LEU A 334 19.47 -13.27 8.25
N GLY A 335 20.13 -12.12 8.46
CA GLY A 335 21.49 -11.85 7.96
C GLY A 335 21.57 -11.51 6.46
N PHE A 336 20.43 -11.28 5.81
CA PHE A 336 20.30 -10.80 4.43
C PHE A 336 19.08 -9.89 4.35
N ASP A 337 18.98 -9.03 3.34
CA ASP A 337 17.77 -8.27 3.03
C ASP A 337 16.95 -8.96 1.94
N TYR A 338 15.63 -8.82 2.02
CA TYR A 338 14.72 -9.31 0.98
C TYR A 338 14.37 -8.17 0.03
N ALA A 339 14.34 -8.44 -1.28
CA ALA A 339 14.04 -7.43 -2.28
C ALA A 339 13.19 -8.02 -3.42
N LEU A 340 12.19 -7.25 -3.86
CA LEU A 340 11.43 -7.51 -5.08
C LEU A 340 11.94 -6.57 -6.17
N VAL A 341 12.48 -7.16 -7.24
CA VAL A 341 12.92 -6.40 -8.41
C VAL A 341 11.74 -6.13 -9.34
N GLY A 342 11.70 -4.93 -9.90
CA GLY A 342 10.73 -4.55 -10.91
C GLY A 342 10.83 -5.40 -12.18
N GLU A 343 9.74 -5.47 -12.94
CA GLU A 343 9.68 -6.25 -14.16
C GLU A 343 10.76 -5.79 -15.17
N PRO A 344 11.48 -6.75 -15.80
CA PRO A 344 12.47 -6.42 -16.83
C PRO A 344 11.79 -5.91 -18.09
N ARG A 345 12.60 -5.50 -19.08
CA ARG A 345 12.06 -5.21 -20.42
C ARG A 345 11.29 -6.40 -20.97
N THR A 346 10.05 -6.16 -21.36
CA THR A 346 9.21 -7.13 -22.08
C THR A 346 8.67 -6.50 -23.35
N TYR A 347 8.38 -7.31 -24.35
CA TYR A 347 7.84 -6.87 -25.63
C TYR A 347 6.84 -7.90 -26.13
N GLY A 348 5.92 -7.45 -26.99
CA GLY A 348 4.90 -8.32 -27.54
C GLY A 348 4.18 -7.70 -28.72
N ILE A 349 3.33 -8.52 -29.31
CA ILE A 349 2.43 -8.14 -30.39
C ILE A 349 1.04 -8.58 -29.97
N ASP A 350 0.03 -7.76 -30.25
CA ASP A 350 -1.36 -8.13 -30.11
C ASP A 350 -2.19 -7.66 -31.30
N ALA A 351 -3.32 -8.33 -31.48
CA ALA A 351 -4.30 -8.01 -32.50
C ALA A 351 -5.71 -8.05 -31.89
N THR A 352 -6.50 -7.04 -32.19
CA THR A 352 -7.91 -6.96 -31.80
C THR A 352 -8.78 -6.87 -33.04
N VAL A 353 -9.87 -7.61 -33.08
CA VAL A 353 -10.88 -7.55 -34.16
C VAL A 353 -12.24 -7.22 -33.53
N ARG A 354 -12.95 -6.24 -34.11
CA ARG A 354 -14.29 -5.81 -33.69
C ARG A 354 -15.29 -6.11 -34.82
N PHE A 355 -16.31 -6.91 -34.51
CA PHE A 355 -17.31 -7.43 -35.45
C PHE A 355 -18.61 -6.62 -35.47
#